data_AF-A0A8C9SUF5-F1
#
_entry.id   AF-A0A8C9SUF5-F1
#
_cell.length_a   1.000
_cell.length_b   1.000
_cell.length_c   1.000
_cell.angle_alpha   90.00
_cell.angle_beta   90.00
_cell.angle_gamma   90.00
#
_symmetry.space_group_name_H-M   'P 1'
#
loop_
_entity.id
_entity.type
_entity.pdbx_description
1 polymer ?
#
loop_
_entity_poly.entity_id
_entity_poly.type
_entity_poly.pdbx_seq_one_letter_code
_entity_poly.pdbx_strand_id
1 'polypeptide(L)'
;MALNYSLLLLLLVLPGALPFIIIPSQGSMTHADITRTAIVRQLTQVCRSRSSADGAALALQDEGMSAARLLTTCFQLDSLPKFVEAFEVIKDSNVRVDIRHVFDEEYHFDSETFEDGRSLISSGLSFIKGSIQQGNFREARERLGQICHTLQDFYSHSNWVELGNTLPNSNLLKSGVSIGNIADVNTPTCTDCIDNNCENNILPEVIQQQKLTSGYFSLTSSHKPDGKCSHGGIIDLTSHQSPVGGINKDKTSASHGHLHSTAAEVATNATVQLLEDIRVSVGDSSFLRLMGITRSSVLCFVIDTTGGMSDVIKEAKRVASSIIDSTQGTANEPSDYILVAFNSSNVGPLSHTTDSGKFQQWMSSLTAGANGAQTVLSLSATEMALRAVPASSYIFVFADAPAKDSYLMSTVTALIESTRSVVNFMLTNPIVSRRRRSYGAEYVSRVSNPANQLYQELAQASGGLAIEVAAASLPQATNVIVDSTTSALVSSFFVRAAHALVLFSSFSE
;
A
#
# COMPACT_ATOMS: atom_id res chain seq x y z
N MET A 1 32.96 10.80 -27.35
CA MET A 1 31.90 11.01 -26.34
C MET A 1 30.56 11.47 -26.97
N ALA A 2 30.25 11.08 -28.21
CA ALA A 2 28.99 11.44 -28.89
C ALA A 2 28.37 10.25 -29.68
N LEU A 3 28.89 9.03 -29.49
CA LEU A 3 28.42 7.83 -30.20
C LEU A 3 27.35 7.02 -29.41
N ASN A 4 27.13 7.31 -28.12
CA ASN A 4 26.28 6.48 -27.25
C ASN A 4 24.79 6.86 -27.21
N TYR A 5 24.39 8.04 -27.73
CA TYR A 5 22.97 8.44 -27.71
C TYR A 5 22.18 7.87 -28.89
N SER A 6 22.83 7.59 -30.02
CA SER A 6 22.16 7.06 -31.21
C SER A 6 21.82 5.57 -31.10
N LEU A 7 22.57 4.79 -30.31
CA LEU A 7 22.26 3.39 -30.03
C LEU A 7 21.10 3.26 -29.04
N LEU A 8 21.03 4.15 -28.04
CA LEU A 8 20.00 4.21 -27.00
C LEU A 8 18.60 4.55 -27.59
N LEU A 9 18.56 5.39 -28.63
CA LEU A 9 17.33 5.72 -29.36
C LEU A 9 16.86 4.59 -30.29
N LEU A 10 17.74 3.69 -30.73
CA LEU A 10 17.37 2.55 -31.57
C LEU A 10 16.69 1.43 -30.77
N LEU A 11 17.09 1.25 -29.50
CA LEU A 11 16.51 0.28 -28.57
C LEU A 11 15.06 0.60 -28.16
N LEU A 12 14.66 1.87 -28.22
CA LEU A 12 13.28 2.31 -27.92
C LEU A 12 12.28 2.06 -29.07
N VAL A 13 12.74 1.68 -30.27
CA VAL A 13 11.91 1.59 -31.50
C VAL A 13 11.78 0.14 -32.00
N LEU A 14 12.52 -0.82 -31.44
CA LEU A 14 12.44 -2.23 -31.85
C LEU A 14 11.47 -3.00 -30.93
N PRO A 15 10.30 -3.45 -31.44
CA PRO A 15 9.43 -4.33 -30.67
C PRO A 15 10.09 -5.70 -30.56
N GLY A 16 10.57 -6.05 -29.36
CA GLY A 16 10.94 -7.43 -29.01
C GLY A 16 12.33 -7.70 -28.42
N ALA A 17 12.99 -6.70 -27.84
CA ALA A 17 14.41 -6.78 -27.45
C ALA A 17 14.71 -6.37 -25.99
N LEU A 18 13.90 -6.82 -25.02
CA LEU A 18 14.22 -6.70 -23.59
C LEU A 18 13.86 -8.02 -22.88
N PRO A 19 14.62 -8.41 -21.83
CA PRO A 19 14.26 -9.51 -20.95
C PRO A 19 12.84 -9.29 -20.42
N PHE A 20 11.99 -10.31 -20.51
CA PHE A 20 10.51 -10.21 -20.45
C PHE A 20 9.93 -8.89 -21.00
N ILE A 21 9.71 -8.86 -22.31
CA ILE A 21 9.17 -7.72 -23.09
C ILE A 21 8.33 -6.71 -22.27
N ILE A 22 8.73 -5.43 -22.31
CA ILE A 22 7.91 -4.27 -21.88
C ILE A 22 6.56 -4.19 -22.64
N ILE A 23 6.42 -4.93 -23.74
CA ILE A 23 5.26 -4.93 -24.65
C ILE A 23 4.60 -6.31 -24.64
N PRO A 24 3.30 -6.43 -24.37
CA PRO A 24 2.60 -7.71 -24.36
C PRO A 24 2.75 -8.45 -25.70
N SER A 25 3.20 -9.72 -25.65
CA SER A 25 3.11 -10.66 -26.77
C SER A 25 2.08 -11.74 -26.46
N GLN A 26 1.32 -12.18 -27.47
CA GLN A 26 0.29 -13.20 -27.27
C GLN A 26 0.85 -14.44 -26.58
N GLY A 27 0.26 -14.80 -25.44
CA GLY A 27 0.60 -15.98 -24.66
C GLY A 27 1.85 -15.87 -23.78
N SER A 28 2.50 -14.69 -23.69
CA SER A 28 3.62 -14.47 -22.77
C SER A 28 3.22 -13.60 -21.57
N MET A 29 3.74 -13.92 -20.39
CA MET A 29 3.60 -13.12 -19.17
C MET A 29 4.80 -12.18 -19.02
N THR A 30 4.56 -10.90 -18.80
CA THR A 30 5.62 -9.92 -18.53
C THR A 30 6.02 -9.95 -17.05
N HIS A 31 7.15 -9.32 -16.70
CA HIS A 31 7.51 -9.06 -15.30
C HIS A 31 6.40 -8.34 -14.51
N ALA A 32 5.72 -7.40 -15.17
CA ALA A 32 4.60 -6.68 -14.59
C ALA A 32 3.43 -7.64 -14.27
N ASP A 33 3.13 -8.60 -15.15
CA ASP A 33 2.07 -9.59 -14.95
C ASP A 33 2.41 -10.59 -13.84
N ILE A 34 3.66 -11.07 -13.80
CA ILE A 34 4.16 -11.95 -12.73
C ILE A 34 4.06 -11.23 -11.38
N THR A 35 4.52 -9.98 -11.31
CA THR A 35 4.47 -9.15 -10.11
C THR A 35 3.02 -8.87 -9.67
N ARG A 36 2.13 -8.53 -10.61
CA ARG A 36 0.70 -8.31 -10.35
C ARG A 36 0.06 -9.55 -9.75
N THR A 37 0.24 -10.70 -10.40
CA THR A 37 -0.32 -11.98 -9.94
C THR A 37 0.19 -12.35 -8.55
N ALA A 38 1.49 -12.18 -8.30
CA ALA A 38 2.08 -12.47 -6.99
C ALA A 38 1.51 -11.58 -5.88
N ILE A 39 1.39 -10.27 -6.10
CA ILE A 39 0.79 -9.33 -5.13
C ILE A 39 -0.65 -9.70 -4.84
N VAL A 40 -1.46 -10.01 -5.86
CA VAL A 40 -2.86 -10.41 -5.68
C VAL A 40 -2.98 -11.72 -4.90
N ARG A 41 -2.16 -12.73 -5.21
CA ARG A 41 -2.13 -14.00 -4.45
C ARG A 41 -1.79 -13.74 -2.99
N GLN A 42 -0.80 -12.90 -2.72
CA GLN A 42 -0.37 -12.58 -1.37
C GLN A 42 -1.44 -11.82 -0.58
N LEU A 43 -2.05 -10.79 -1.18
CA LEU A 43 -3.15 -10.04 -0.55
C LEU A 43 -4.38 -10.92 -0.29
N THR A 44 -4.63 -11.91 -1.15
CA THR A 44 -5.70 -12.89 -0.95
C THR A 44 -5.43 -13.74 0.31
N GLN A 45 -4.18 -14.16 0.52
CA GLN A 45 -3.80 -14.88 1.74
C GLN A 45 -3.95 -14.00 2.99
N VAL A 46 -3.53 -12.73 2.93
CA VAL A 46 -3.74 -11.74 4.01
C VAL A 46 -5.22 -11.63 4.34
N CYS A 47 -6.07 -11.44 3.32
CA CYS A 47 -7.51 -11.32 3.52
C CYS A 47 -8.11 -12.56 4.19
N ARG A 48 -7.76 -13.77 3.72
CA ARG A 48 -8.23 -15.04 4.31
C ARG A 48 -7.81 -15.22 5.75
N SER A 49 -6.56 -14.87 6.10
CA SER A 49 -6.07 -14.97 7.47
C SER A 49 -6.81 -14.02 8.43
N ARG A 50 -7.27 -12.87 7.95
CA ARG A 50 -8.05 -11.90 8.74
C ARG A 50 -9.52 -12.28 8.89
N SER A 51 -10.17 -12.71 7.82
CA SER A 51 -11.60 -13.11 7.87
C SER A 51 -11.85 -14.37 8.70
N SER A 52 -10.84 -15.23 8.87
CA SER A 52 -10.88 -16.39 9.76
C SER A 52 -10.80 -16.02 11.25
N ALA A 53 -10.27 -14.83 11.59
CA ALA A 53 -10.29 -14.30 12.95
C ALA A 53 -11.65 -13.67 13.32
N ASP A 54 -12.42 -13.21 12.33
CA ASP A 54 -13.70 -12.48 12.50
C ASP A 54 -14.95 -13.34 12.19
N GLY A 55 -14.81 -14.66 12.00
CA GLY A 55 -15.93 -15.58 11.79
C GLY A 55 -16.61 -15.51 10.41
N ALA A 56 -16.05 -14.76 9.45
CA ALA A 56 -16.59 -14.56 8.11
C ALA A 56 -15.88 -15.41 7.03
N ALA A 57 -15.47 -16.63 7.37
CA ALA A 57 -14.65 -17.51 6.52
C ALA A 57 -15.34 -18.06 5.25
N LEU A 58 -16.62 -17.76 5.01
CA LEU A 58 -17.46 -18.47 4.04
C LEU A 58 -17.54 -17.84 2.62
N ALA A 59 -16.83 -16.76 2.31
CA ALA A 59 -17.01 -16.04 1.02
C ALA A 59 -15.76 -15.96 0.10
N LEU A 60 -14.61 -16.54 0.45
CA LEU A 60 -13.33 -16.34 -0.26
C LEU A 60 -12.82 -17.56 -1.05
N GLN A 61 -13.72 -18.49 -1.40
CA GLN A 61 -13.37 -19.74 -2.09
C GLN A 61 -13.09 -19.60 -3.60
N ASP A 62 -13.20 -18.41 -4.19
CA ASP A 62 -13.11 -18.25 -5.65
C ASP A 62 -11.70 -17.87 -6.11
N GLU A 63 -11.03 -18.78 -6.82
CA GLU A 63 -9.86 -18.46 -7.64
C GLU A 63 -10.33 -17.67 -8.86
N GLY A 64 -10.31 -16.34 -8.75
CA GLY A 64 -10.81 -15.46 -9.82
C GLY A 64 -11.29 -14.08 -9.36
N MET A 65 -11.16 -13.74 -8.07
CA MET A 65 -11.44 -12.37 -7.64
C MET A 65 -10.46 -11.39 -8.26
N SER A 66 -10.98 -10.43 -9.03
CA SER A 66 -10.19 -9.28 -9.49
C SER A 66 -9.59 -8.53 -8.29
N ALA A 67 -8.42 -7.91 -8.48
CA ALA A 67 -7.78 -7.11 -7.44
C ALA A 67 -8.75 -6.06 -6.85
N ALA A 68 -9.58 -5.45 -7.69
CA ALA A 68 -10.62 -4.51 -7.27
C ALA A 68 -11.66 -5.14 -6.32
N ARG A 69 -12.13 -6.36 -6.62
CA ARG A 69 -13.09 -7.06 -5.75
C ARG A 69 -12.45 -7.48 -4.43
N LEU A 70 -11.19 -7.94 -4.45
CA LEU A 70 -10.42 -8.24 -3.24
C LEU A 70 -10.25 -7.02 -2.35
N LEU A 71 -9.83 -5.88 -2.92
CA LEU A 71 -9.66 -4.63 -2.18
C LEU A 71 -10.98 -4.14 -1.61
N THR A 72 -12.05 -4.18 -2.40
CA THR A 72 -13.40 -3.79 -1.95
C THR A 72 -13.89 -4.65 -0.79
N THR A 73 -13.80 -5.97 -0.92
CA THR A 73 -14.38 -6.91 0.05
C THR A 73 -13.56 -7.01 1.33
N CYS A 74 -12.23 -6.93 1.24
CA CYS A 74 -11.34 -7.18 2.39
C CYS A 74 -10.75 -5.92 3.02
N PHE A 75 -10.59 -4.85 2.23
CA PHE A 75 -9.75 -3.71 2.59
C PHE A 75 -10.42 -2.34 2.40
N GLN A 76 -11.71 -2.32 2.04
CA GLN A 76 -12.53 -1.14 1.74
C GLN A 76 -12.06 -0.35 0.49
N LEU A 77 -13.02 0.31 -0.19
CA LEU A 77 -12.79 0.97 -1.49
C LEU A 77 -11.83 2.17 -1.43
N ASP A 78 -11.75 2.86 -0.30
CA ASP A 78 -10.99 4.11 -0.16
C ASP A 78 -9.47 3.90 -0.32
N SER A 79 -8.99 2.67 -0.16
CA SER A 79 -7.59 2.29 -0.38
C SER A 79 -7.22 2.12 -1.86
N LEU A 80 -8.17 2.03 -2.78
CA LEU A 80 -7.90 1.65 -4.17
C LEU A 80 -6.92 2.60 -4.88
N PRO A 81 -7.08 3.94 -4.84
CA PRO A 81 -6.14 4.83 -5.52
C PRO A 81 -4.70 4.73 -4.99
N LYS A 82 -4.53 4.64 -3.66
CA LYS A 82 -3.22 4.50 -3.01
C LYS A 82 -2.58 3.14 -3.30
N PHE A 83 -3.39 2.07 -3.38
CA PHE A 83 -2.92 0.76 -3.83
C PHE A 83 -2.43 0.81 -5.27
N VAL A 84 -3.20 1.43 -6.19
CA VAL A 84 -2.79 1.60 -7.59
C VAL A 84 -1.47 2.36 -7.66
N GLU A 85 -1.34 3.50 -6.97
CA GLU A 85 -0.08 4.26 -6.92
C GLU A 85 1.10 3.42 -6.40
N ALA A 86 0.89 2.68 -5.30
CA ALA A 86 1.92 1.82 -4.74
C ALA A 86 2.34 0.71 -5.72
N PHE A 87 1.37 0.10 -6.40
CA PHE A 87 1.61 -0.92 -7.41
C PHE A 87 2.40 -0.37 -8.61
N GLU A 88 2.04 0.82 -9.10
CA GLU A 88 2.75 1.48 -10.19
C GLU A 88 4.21 1.76 -9.83
N VAL A 89 4.53 2.17 -8.60
CA VAL A 89 5.93 2.34 -8.16
C VAL A 89 6.71 1.03 -8.23
N ILE A 90 6.11 -0.08 -7.79
CA ILE A 90 6.76 -1.42 -7.82
C ILE A 90 6.94 -1.86 -9.27
N LYS A 91 5.88 -1.79 -10.07
CA LYS A 91 5.85 -2.18 -11.50
C LYS A 91 6.89 -1.40 -12.29
N ASP A 92 6.89 -0.07 -12.18
CA ASP A 92 7.84 0.76 -12.92
C ASP A 92 9.28 0.51 -12.47
N SER A 93 9.50 0.24 -11.18
CA SER A 93 10.84 -0.06 -10.67
C SER A 93 11.34 -1.42 -11.11
N ASN A 94 10.44 -2.39 -11.29
CA ASN A 94 10.73 -3.67 -11.90
C ASN A 94 11.14 -3.47 -13.38
N VAL A 95 10.26 -2.87 -14.18
CA VAL A 95 10.50 -2.67 -15.63
C VAL A 95 11.74 -1.80 -15.92
N ARG A 96 12.08 -0.85 -15.04
CA ARG A 96 13.25 0.01 -15.23
C ARG A 96 14.58 -0.69 -15.03
N VAL A 97 14.63 -1.91 -14.47
CA VAL A 97 15.89 -2.64 -14.32
C VAL A 97 16.50 -2.93 -15.69
N ASP A 98 15.72 -3.44 -16.63
CA ASP A 98 16.12 -3.65 -18.04
C ASP A 98 16.71 -2.43 -18.74
N ILE A 99 16.42 -1.21 -18.26
CA ILE A 99 16.87 0.03 -18.88
C ILE A 99 18.08 0.61 -18.13
N ARG A 100 18.07 0.51 -16.79
CA ARG A 100 19.12 1.12 -15.95
C ARG A 100 20.31 0.19 -15.73
N HIS A 101 20.07 -1.11 -15.83
CA HIS A 101 21.00 -2.19 -15.50
C HIS A 101 21.25 -3.11 -16.70
N VAL A 102 21.05 -2.62 -17.93
CA VAL A 102 21.25 -3.35 -19.21
C VAL A 102 22.57 -4.13 -19.28
N PHE A 103 23.63 -3.60 -18.66
CA PHE A 103 24.98 -4.16 -18.70
C PHE A 103 25.44 -4.74 -17.36
N ASP A 104 24.58 -4.72 -16.34
CA ASP A 104 24.89 -5.21 -15.00
C ASP A 104 24.34 -6.64 -14.90
N GLU A 105 25.16 -7.61 -15.31
CA GLU A 105 24.81 -9.03 -15.45
C GLU A 105 24.13 -9.60 -14.19
N GLU A 106 24.53 -9.15 -13.00
CA GLU A 106 23.99 -9.61 -11.72
C GLU A 106 22.51 -9.25 -11.49
N TYR A 107 22.01 -8.21 -12.17
CA TYR A 107 20.59 -7.85 -12.12
C TYR A 107 19.71 -8.79 -12.94
N HIS A 108 20.30 -9.48 -13.90
CA HIS A 108 19.64 -10.35 -14.88
C HIS A 108 20.02 -11.83 -14.73
N PHE A 109 20.89 -12.17 -13.77
CA PHE A 109 21.48 -13.51 -13.63
C PHE A 109 22.19 -13.99 -14.90
N ASP A 110 22.63 -13.07 -15.75
CA ASP A 110 23.37 -13.41 -16.97
C ASP A 110 24.80 -13.81 -16.64
N SER A 111 25.46 -14.46 -17.59
CA SER A 111 26.89 -14.79 -17.53
C SER A 111 27.31 -15.56 -16.27
N GLU A 112 26.39 -16.36 -15.72
CA GLU A 112 26.56 -17.16 -14.49
C GLU A 112 26.86 -16.35 -13.22
N THR A 113 26.45 -15.07 -13.16
CA THR A 113 26.59 -14.16 -12.00
C THR A 113 25.65 -14.48 -10.82
N PHE A 114 25.42 -15.77 -10.58
CA PHE A 114 24.45 -16.31 -9.62
C PHE A 114 24.64 -15.83 -8.18
N GLU A 115 25.88 -15.79 -7.69
CA GLU A 115 26.15 -15.38 -6.32
C GLU A 115 25.92 -13.88 -6.11
N ASP A 116 26.24 -13.06 -7.12
CA ASP A 116 26.05 -11.62 -7.08
C ASP A 116 24.55 -11.26 -7.18
N GLY A 117 23.81 -11.90 -8.10
CA GLY A 117 22.35 -11.76 -8.17
C GLY A 117 21.64 -12.20 -6.89
N ARG A 118 22.06 -13.31 -6.26
CA ARG A 118 21.57 -13.74 -4.93
C ARG A 118 21.91 -12.70 -3.85
N SER A 119 23.12 -12.14 -3.88
CA SER A 119 23.55 -11.10 -2.94
C SER A 119 22.69 -9.84 -3.07
N LEU A 120 22.37 -9.44 -4.29
CA LEU A 120 21.50 -8.31 -4.62
C LEU A 120 20.09 -8.51 -4.06
N ILE A 121 19.49 -9.69 -4.27
CA ILE A 121 18.16 -10.03 -3.75
C ILE A 121 18.17 -10.01 -2.21
N SER A 122 19.10 -10.75 -1.58
CA SER A 122 19.14 -10.89 -0.11
C SER A 122 19.46 -9.57 0.61
N SER A 123 20.32 -8.73 0.03
CA SER A 123 20.61 -7.38 0.54
C SER A 123 19.44 -6.43 0.33
N GLY A 124 18.79 -6.48 -0.84
CA GLY A 124 17.60 -5.70 -1.14
C GLY A 124 16.42 -6.05 -0.23
N LEU A 125 16.23 -7.33 0.10
CA LEU A 125 15.24 -7.80 1.07
C LEU A 125 15.49 -7.23 2.47
N SER A 126 16.75 -7.23 2.92
CA SER A 126 17.15 -6.62 4.20
C SER A 126 16.88 -5.11 4.20
N PHE A 127 17.18 -4.42 3.10
CA PHE A 127 16.89 -2.99 2.93
C PHE A 127 15.38 -2.72 3.01
N ILE A 128 14.54 -3.47 2.29
CA ILE A 128 13.08 -3.30 2.28
C ILE A 128 12.52 -3.41 3.71
N LYS A 129 12.93 -4.43 4.45
CA LYS A 129 12.49 -4.63 5.85
C LYS A 129 12.88 -3.44 6.72
N GLY A 130 14.12 -2.94 6.59
CA GLY A 130 14.60 -1.76 7.31
C GLY A 130 13.84 -0.48 6.94
N SER A 131 13.60 -0.23 5.64
CA SER A 131 12.85 0.93 5.17
C SER A 131 11.40 0.91 5.67
N ILE A 132 10.76 -0.25 5.70
CA ILE A 132 9.39 -0.39 6.24
C ILE A 132 9.36 -0.04 7.74
N GLN A 133 10.33 -0.52 8.52
CA GLN A 133 10.42 -0.19 9.95
C GLN A 133 10.63 1.31 10.20
N GLN A 134 11.28 2.01 9.27
CA GLN A 134 11.48 3.46 9.33
C GLN A 134 10.30 4.26 8.74
N GLY A 135 9.27 3.60 8.21
CA GLY A 135 8.14 4.25 7.54
C GLY A 135 8.42 4.72 6.10
N ASN A 136 9.58 4.39 5.54
CA ASN A 136 10.00 4.78 4.18
C ASN A 136 9.40 3.84 3.12
N PHE A 137 8.06 3.81 3.01
CA PHE A 137 7.36 2.87 2.12
C PHE A 137 7.65 3.10 0.63
N ARG A 138 7.95 4.33 0.20
CA ARG A 138 8.27 4.61 -1.21
C ARG A 138 9.59 3.96 -1.63
N GLU A 139 10.65 4.13 -0.84
CA GLU A 139 11.95 3.47 -1.08
C GLU A 139 11.83 1.95 -1.02
N ALA A 140 11.04 1.43 -0.07
CA ALA A 140 10.76 0.01 0.03
C ALA A 140 10.09 -0.54 -1.24
N ARG A 141 9.12 0.17 -1.83
CA ARG A 141 8.45 -0.21 -3.09
C ARG A 141 9.39 -0.17 -4.28
N GLU A 142 10.24 0.86 -4.37
CA GLU A 142 11.23 0.98 -5.44
C GLU A 142 12.23 -0.19 -5.39
N ARG A 143 12.76 -0.50 -4.19
CA ARG A 143 13.66 -1.65 -4.02
C ARG A 143 12.94 -2.98 -4.26
N LEU A 144 11.69 -3.12 -3.82
CA LEU A 144 10.87 -4.31 -4.08
C LEU A 144 10.72 -4.57 -5.58
N GLY A 145 10.42 -3.54 -6.38
CA GLY A 145 10.35 -3.67 -7.83
C GLY A 145 11.66 -4.19 -8.43
N GLN A 146 12.80 -3.62 -8.02
CA GLN A 146 14.12 -4.04 -8.51
C GLN A 146 14.43 -5.51 -8.20
N ILE A 147 14.22 -5.95 -6.95
CA ILE A 147 14.51 -7.34 -6.60
C ILE A 147 13.51 -8.32 -7.19
N CYS A 148 12.25 -7.90 -7.44
CA CYS A 148 11.27 -8.72 -8.15
C CYS A 148 11.76 -9.02 -9.57
N HIS A 149 12.29 -8.02 -10.27
CA HIS A 149 12.85 -8.19 -11.60
C HIS A 149 13.98 -9.23 -11.59
N THR A 150 15.03 -8.99 -10.79
CA THR A 150 16.18 -9.89 -10.68
C THR A 150 15.78 -11.31 -10.26
N LEU A 151 14.83 -11.46 -9.33
CA LEU A 151 14.31 -12.77 -8.93
C LEU A 151 13.56 -13.49 -10.07
N GLN A 152 12.87 -12.75 -10.93
CA GLN A 152 12.12 -13.32 -12.06
C GLN A 152 13.09 -13.74 -13.17
N ASP A 153 14.12 -12.94 -13.44
CA ASP A 153 15.16 -13.23 -14.44
C ASP A 153 15.96 -14.49 -14.14
N PHE A 154 16.17 -14.81 -12.86
CA PHE A 154 16.75 -16.11 -12.50
C PHE A 154 16.03 -17.27 -13.19
N TYR A 155 14.69 -17.26 -13.28
CA TYR A 155 13.93 -18.37 -13.84
C TYR A 155 13.83 -18.34 -15.38
N SER A 156 13.94 -17.17 -16.00
CA SER A 156 13.95 -17.03 -17.47
C SER A 156 15.34 -17.21 -18.06
N HIS A 157 16.42 -16.81 -17.38
CA HIS A 157 17.77 -16.76 -17.97
C HIS A 157 18.67 -17.91 -17.52
N SER A 158 18.33 -18.61 -16.44
CA SER A 158 19.03 -19.82 -16.01
C SER A 158 18.40 -21.10 -16.55
N ASN A 159 19.09 -22.22 -16.41
CA ASN A 159 18.56 -23.55 -16.71
C ASN A 159 17.71 -24.18 -15.59
N TRP A 160 17.21 -23.40 -14.60
CA TRP A 160 16.51 -23.95 -13.42
C TRP A 160 15.36 -24.90 -13.76
N VAL A 161 14.57 -24.56 -14.78
CA VAL A 161 13.40 -25.35 -15.21
C VAL A 161 13.83 -26.60 -16.00
N GLU A 162 14.89 -26.50 -16.81
CA GLU A 162 15.49 -27.59 -17.59
C GLU A 162 16.11 -28.65 -16.68
N LEU A 163 16.58 -28.25 -15.50
CA LEU A 163 17.01 -29.18 -14.45
C LEU A 163 15.84 -29.99 -13.85
N GLY A 164 14.59 -29.69 -14.23
CA GLY A 164 13.38 -30.36 -13.77
C GLY A 164 12.73 -29.72 -12.55
N ASN A 165 13.21 -28.53 -12.13
CA ASN A 165 12.66 -27.86 -10.95
C ASN A 165 11.37 -27.11 -11.28
N THR A 166 10.31 -27.46 -10.57
CA THR A 166 8.99 -26.81 -10.66
C THR A 166 8.63 -25.99 -9.41
N LEU A 167 9.56 -25.91 -8.45
CA LEU A 167 9.40 -25.13 -7.22
C LEU A 167 10.45 -24.00 -7.16
N PRO A 168 10.14 -22.89 -6.46
CA PRO A 168 11.10 -21.82 -6.27
C PRO A 168 12.34 -22.25 -5.49
N ASN A 169 13.48 -21.67 -5.85
CA ASN A 169 14.71 -21.78 -5.07
C ASN A 169 14.68 -20.82 -3.87
N SER A 170 14.19 -21.29 -2.71
CA SER A 170 14.10 -20.46 -1.50
C SER A 170 15.46 -19.93 -0.98
N ASN A 171 16.58 -20.47 -1.45
CA ASN A 171 17.91 -20.00 -1.08
C ASN A 171 18.27 -18.67 -1.77
N LEU A 172 17.57 -18.28 -2.84
CA LEU A 172 17.74 -16.96 -3.48
C LEU A 172 17.44 -15.80 -2.52
N LEU A 173 16.59 -16.03 -1.52
CA LEU A 173 16.19 -15.01 -0.52
C LEU A 173 17.15 -14.95 0.68
N LYS A 174 18.12 -15.86 0.78
CA LYS A 174 18.96 -16.04 1.96
C LYS A 174 20.41 -15.64 1.68
N SER A 175 21.04 -15.02 2.67
CA SER A 175 22.45 -14.64 2.58
C SER A 175 23.37 -15.82 2.90
N GLY A 176 24.46 -15.97 2.14
CA GLY A 176 25.55 -16.91 2.43
C GLY A 176 25.19 -18.40 2.29
N VAL A 177 24.12 -18.74 1.57
CA VAL A 177 23.73 -20.12 1.30
C VAL A 177 23.86 -20.44 -0.18
N SER A 178 24.26 -21.67 -0.50
CA SER A 178 24.36 -22.15 -1.88
C SER A 178 22.97 -22.21 -2.52
N ILE A 179 22.87 -21.76 -3.78
CA ILE A 179 21.67 -21.85 -4.61
C ILE A 179 21.70 -23.02 -5.61
N GLY A 180 22.73 -23.86 -5.56
CA GLY A 180 22.88 -25.00 -6.46
C GLY A 180 24.35 -25.29 -6.80
N ASN A 181 24.56 -26.31 -7.62
CA ASN A 181 25.87 -26.66 -8.16
C ASN A 181 26.15 -25.79 -9.39
N ILE A 182 26.78 -24.62 -9.22
CA ILE A 182 27.00 -23.69 -10.33
C ILE A 182 28.08 -24.22 -11.28
N ALA A 183 27.89 -24.06 -12.59
CA ALA A 183 28.90 -24.38 -13.58
C ALA A 183 30.04 -23.35 -13.53
N ASP A 184 31.29 -23.81 -13.46
CA ASP A 184 32.45 -22.92 -13.53
C ASP A 184 32.60 -22.37 -14.95
N VAL A 185 33.28 -21.22 -15.12
CA VAL A 185 33.48 -20.54 -16.41
C VAL A 185 34.07 -21.43 -17.52
N ASN A 186 34.87 -22.44 -17.15
CA ASN A 186 35.49 -23.39 -18.09
C ASN A 186 34.70 -24.68 -18.31
N THR A 187 33.55 -24.84 -17.65
CA THR A 187 32.66 -26.00 -17.83
C THR A 187 31.77 -25.73 -19.04
N PRO A 188 31.90 -26.48 -20.15
CA PRO A 188 30.96 -26.36 -21.26
C PRO A 188 29.55 -26.66 -20.78
N THR A 189 28.58 -25.85 -21.19
CA THR A 189 27.18 -26.00 -20.80
C THR A 189 26.21 -26.14 -21.96
N CYS A 190 26.59 -25.70 -23.16
CA CYS A 190 25.75 -25.76 -24.34
C CYS A 190 26.46 -26.29 -25.59
N THR A 191 25.65 -26.74 -26.55
CA THR A 191 26.00 -27.00 -27.95
C THR A 191 25.24 -26.05 -28.87
N ASP A 192 25.65 -25.95 -30.13
CA ASP A 192 24.96 -25.15 -31.14
C ASP A 192 23.47 -25.54 -31.24
N CYS A 193 22.57 -24.56 -31.20
CA CYS A 193 21.17 -24.80 -31.52
C CYS A 193 20.99 -25.21 -32.98
N ILE A 194 20.18 -26.23 -33.20
CA ILE A 194 19.86 -26.75 -34.54
C ILE A 194 18.67 -25.99 -35.16
N ASP A 195 17.79 -25.45 -34.31
CA ASP A 195 16.61 -24.68 -34.69
C ASP A 195 16.43 -23.44 -33.80
N ASN A 196 15.33 -22.71 -34.02
CA ASN A 196 15.03 -21.49 -33.26
C ASN A 196 14.50 -21.75 -31.84
N ASN A 197 14.07 -22.98 -31.51
CA ASN A 197 13.52 -23.35 -30.20
C ASN A 197 14.56 -24.06 -29.32
N CYS A 198 15.81 -24.19 -29.81
CA CYS A 198 17.00 -24.60 -29.08
C CYS A 198 16.80 -25.85 -28.19
N GLU A 199 15.86 -26.73 -28.54
CA GLU A 199 15.50 -27.85 -27.69
C GLU A 199 16.72 -28.77 -27.56
N ASN A 200 17.13 -29.04 -26.32
CA ASN A 200 18.28 -29.89 -25.99
C ASN A 200 19.65 -29.29 -26.35
N ASN A 201 19.78 -27.96 -26.46
CA ASN A 201 21.10 -27.33 -26.62
C ASN A 201 21.93 -27.36 -25.32
N ILE A 202 21.32 -27.57 -24.15
CA ILE A 202 22.04 -27.76 -22.88
C ILE A 202 22.61 -29.18 -22.83
N LEU A 203 23.90 -29.29 -22.50
CA LEU A 203 24.61 -30.55 -22.47
C LEU A 203 23.99 -31.54 -21.47
N PRO A 204 23.80 -32.83 -21.85
CA PRO A 204 23.24 -33.84 -20.95
C PRO A 204 23.97 -33.97 -19.62
N GLU A 205 25.29 -33.78 -19.61
CA GLU A 205 26.13 -33.83 -18.41
C GLU A 205 25.78 -32.71 -17.42
N VAL A 206 25.38 -31.53 -17.91
CA VAL A 206 24.93 -30.41 -17.06
C VAL A 206 23.64 -30.79 -16.35
N ILE A 207 22.68 -31.36 -17.09
CA ILE A 207 21.40 -31.80 -16.54
C ILE A 207 21.62 -32.95 -15.53
N GLN A 208 22.43 -33.95 -15.90
CA GLN A 208 22.71 -35.12 -15.06
C GLN A 208 23.42 -34.73 -13.76
N GLN A 209 24.34 -33.77 -13.80
CA GLN A 209 25.06 -33.29 -12.62
C GLN A 209 24.30 -32.20 -11.85
N GLN A 210 23.08 -31.87 -12.29
CA GLN A 210 22.27 -30.78 -11.72
C GLN A 210 23.07 -29.46 -11.64
N LYS A 211 23.85 -29.19 -12.70
CA LYS A 211 24.67 -27.98 -12.78
C LYS A 211 23.83 -26.79 -13.23
N LEU A 212 23.89 -25.72 -12.47
CA LEU A 212 23.22 -24.45 -12.75
C LEU A 212 24.08 -23.61 -13.70
N THR A 213 23.49 -23.16 -14.79
CA THR A 213 24.10 -22.26 -15.80
C THR A 213 23.08 -21.22 -16.22
N SER A 214 23.54 -20.09 -16.75
CA SER A 214 22.69 -19.06 -17.36
C SER A 214 23.29 -18.58 -18.67
N GLY A 215 22.47 -17.83 -19.43
CA GLY A 215 22.88 -17.27 -20.69
C GLY A 215 23.90 -16.15 -20.53
N TYR A 216 24.98 -16.19 -21.30
CA TYR A 216 25.85 -15.02 -21.48
C TYR A 216 25.16 -14.01 -22.40
N PHE A 217 25.22 -12.73 -22.06
CA PHE A 217 24.57 -11.67 -22.81
C PHE A 217 25.54 -10.53 -23.09
N SER A 218 25.53 -10.00 -24.32
CA SER A 218 26.19 -8.72 -24.59
C SER A 218 25.69 -8.06 -25.88
N LEU A 219 25.48 -6.75 -25.79
CA LEU A 219 25.08 -5.90 -26.93
C LEU A 219 26.25 -5.39 -27.76
N THR A 220 27.49 -5.53 -27.27
CA THR A 220 28.67 -4.85 -27.85
C THR A 220 29.80 -5.78 -28.26
N SER A 221 29.75 -7.02 -27.79
CA SER A 221 30.73 -8.08 -28.03
C SER A 221 30.01 -9.40 -28.30
N SER A 222 30.47 -10.15 -29.28
CA SER A 222 30.03 -11.53 -29.48
C SER A 222 30.74 -12.52 -28.56
N HIS A 223 31.75 -12.06 -27.80
CA HIS A 223 32.58 -12.92 -26.99
C HIS A 223 31.81 -13.49 -25.80
N LYS A 224 31.88 -14.82 -25.66
CA LYS A 224 31.54 -15.58 -24.45
C LYS A 224 32.55 -16.72 -24.27
N PRO A 225 32.69 -17.29 -23.07
CA PRO A 225 33.58 -18.42 -22.84
C PRO A 225 33.21 -19.66 -23.69
N ASP A 226 34.21 -20.45 -24.05
CA ASP A 226 34.03 -21.61 -24.93
C ASP A 226 33.05 -22.62 -24.32
N GLY A 227 32.07 -23.05 -25.13
CA GLY A 227 31.07 -24.02 -24.72
C GLY A 227 29.95 -23.46 -23.84
N LYS A 228 29.89 -22.15 -23.55
CA LYS A 228 28.83 -21.54 -22.75
C LYS A 228 27.58 -21.18 -23.55
N CYS A 229 26.44 -21.31 -22.88
CA CYS A 229 25.15 -20.89 -23.40
C CYS A 229 25.11 -19.36 -23.57
N SER A 230 24.45 -18.89 -24.63
CA SER A 230 24.04 -17.49 -24.70
C SER A 230 22.69 -17.27 -24.05
N HIS A 231 22.39 -16.04 -23.71
CA HIS A 231 21.03 -15.63 -23.38
C HIS A 231 20.14 -15.87 -24.59
N GLY A 232 20.55 -15.38 -25.76
CA GLY A 232 19.82 -15.50 -27.02
C GLY A 232 18.98 -14.27 -27.34
N GLY A 233 18.32 -14.30 -28.49
CA GLY A 233 17.56 -13.17 -29.03
C GLY A 233 18.36 -12.31 -30.00
N ILE A 234 17.66 -11.49 -30.78
CA ILE A 234 18.23 -10.78 -31.94
C ILE A 234 19.25 -9.69 -31.59
N ILE A 235 19.26 -9.23 -30.33
CA ILE A 235 20.16 -8.18 -29.85
C ILE A 235 21.38 -8.73 -29.09
N ASP A 236 21.34 -10.01 -28.68
CA ASP A 236 22.45 -10.64 -27.98
C ASP A 236 23.51 -11.07 -29.01
N LEU A 237 24.60 -10.31 -29.10
CA LEU A 237 25.67 -10.61 -30.06
C LEU A 237 26.41 -11.91 -29.71
N THR A 238 26.35 -12.37 -28.46
CA THR A 238 26.99 -13.62 -28.05
C THR A 238 26.30 -14.85 -28.65
N SER A 239 25.02 -14.71 -29.02
CA SER A 239 24.21 -15.78 -29.63
C SER A 239 24.70 -16.20 -31.03
N HIS A 240 25.55 -15.37 -31.66
CA HIS A 240 26.16 -15.63 -32.95
C HIS A 240 27.51 -16.37 -32.86
N GLN A 241 28.09 -16.48 -31.66
CA GLN A 241 29.29 -17.27 -31.41
C GLN A 241 28.90 -18.68 -30.95
N SER A 242 29.59 -19.71 -31.46
CA SER A 242 29.39 -21.09 -31.00
C SER A 242 29.69 -21.24 -29.50
N PRO A 243 28.83 -21.89 -28.70
CA PRO A 243 27.52 -22.47 -29.04
C PRO A 243 26.45 -21.47 -29.50
N VAL A 244 25.95 -21.53 -30.74
CA VAL A 244 24.98 -20.55 -31.26
C VAL A 244 23.58 -20.73 -30.67
N GLY A 245 22.79 -19.65 -30.61
CA GLY A 245 21.42 -19.64 -30.10
C GLY A 245 21.34 -19.10 -28.67
N GLY A 246 20.55 -19.73 -27.79
CA GLY A 246 20.45 -19.28 -26.39
C GLY A 246 19.52 -20.14 -25.53
N ILE A 247 19.33 -19.74 -24.27
CA ILE A 247 18.53 -20.50 -23.29
C ILE A 247 17.43 -19.68 -22.59
N ASN A 248 17.20 -18.41 -23.00
CA ASN A 248 16.20 -17.58 -22.33
C ASN A 248 14.75 -18.06 -22.59
N LYS A 249 13.88 -17.80 -21.61
CA LYS A 249 12.43 -17.99 -21.69
C LYS A 249 11.64 -16.69 -21.58
N ASP A 250 12.14 -15.57 -22.10
CA ASP A 250 11.51 -14.26 -21.90
C ASP A 250 10.09 -14.18 -22.48
N LYS A 251 9.86 -14.97 -23.52
CA LYS A 251 8.60 -15.05 -24.26
C LYS A 251 8.44 -16.43 -24.87
N THR A 252 7.22 -16.76 -25.28
CA THR A 252 6.90 -18.05 -25.92
C THR A 252 7.63 -18.29 -27.25
N SER A 253 8.16 -17.24 -27.90
CA SER A 253 8.95 -17.30 -29.13
C SER A 253 10.47 -17.20 -28.90
N ALA A 254 10.93 -17.18 -27.64
CA ALA A 254 12.34 -17.19 -27.30
C ALA A 254 13.00 -18.54 -27.62
N SER A 255 14.34 -18.58 -27.53
CA SER A 255 15.10 -19.82 -27.70
C SER A 255 14.56 -20.95 -26.85
N HIS A 256 14.29 -20.76 -25.55
CA HIS A 256 13.63 -21.78 -24.71
C HIS A 256 12.18 -21.41 -24.40
N GLY A 257 11.50 -20.72 -25.34
CA GLY A 257 10.15 -20.20 -25.15
C GLY A 257 9.10 -21.28 -24.85
N HIS A 258 9.34 -22.53 -25.23
CA HIS A 258 8.50 -23.68 -24.87
C HIS A 258 8.40 -23.92 -23.35
N LEU A 259 9.35 -23.43 -22.56
CA LEU A 259 9.34 -23.48 -21.08
C LEU A 259 8.85 -22.17 -20.43
N HIS A 260 8.46 -21.16 -21.21
CA HIS A 260 8.08 -19.84 -20.71
C HIS A 260 6.99 -19.90 -19.64
N SER A 261 5.89 -20.62 -19.88
CA SER A 261 4.79 -20.70 -18.92
C SER A 261 5.22 -21.32 -17.58
N THR A 262 6.07 -22.35 -17.63
CA THR A 262 6.60 -22.99 -16.41
C THR A 262 7.56 -22.04 -15.68
N ALA A 263 8.47 -21.39 -16.40
CA ALA A 263 9.38 -20.41 -15.81
C ALA A 263 8.62 -19.24 -15.16
N ALA A 264 7.62 -18.69 -15.84
CA ALA A 264 6.78 -17.60 -15.33
C ALA A 264 5.96 -18.02 -14.09
N GLU A 265 5.46 -19.27 -14.05
CA GLU A 265 4.77 -19.79 -12.88
C GLU A 265 5.71 -19.95 -11.68
N VAL A 266 6.90 -20.52 -11.88
CA VAL A 266 7.90 -20.65 -10.80
C VAL A 266 8.37 -19.26 -10.33
N ALA A 267 8.59 -18.32 -11.24
CA ALA A 267 8.91 -16.93 -10.92
C ALA A 267 7.78 -16.23 -10.14
N THR A 268 6.52 -16.49 -10.48
CA THR A 268 5.35 -16.01 -9.71
C THR A 268 5.37 -16.57 -8.30
N ASN A 269 5.60 -17.88 -8.15
CA ASN A 269 5.66 -18.52 -6.83
C ASN A 269 6.85 -18.04 -6.00
N ALA A 270 8.00 -17.76 -6.63
CA ALA A 270 9.17 -17.18 -5.97
C ALA A 270 8.88 -15.74 -5.49
N THR A 271 8.20 -14.94 -6.32
CA THR A 271 7.77 -13.58 -5.96
C THR A 271 6.77 -13.61 -4.80
N VAL A 272 5.87 -14.61 -4.75
CA VAL A 272 4.98 -14.83 -3.58
C VAL A 272 5.80 -15.16 -2.32
N GLN A 273 6.81 -16.04 -2.40
CA GLN A 273 7.68 -16.34 -1.25
C GLN A 273 8.43 -15.11 -0.75
N LEU A 274 8.92 -14.26 -1.66
CA LEU A 274 9.54 -12.97 -1.32
C LEU A 274 8.58 -12.05 -0.55
N LEU A 275 7.34 -11.90 -1.04
CA LEU A 275 6.33 -11.07 -0.39
C LEU A 275 5.89 -11.63 0.97
N GLU A 276 5.79 -12.95 1.10
CA GLU A 276 5.51 -13.63 2.38
C GLU A 276 6.65 -13.44 3.38
N ASP A 277 7.91 -13.55 2.96
CA ASP A 277 9.06 -13.29 3.83
C ASP A 277 9.07 -11.85 4.38
N ILE A 278 8.77 -10.86 3.51
CA ILE A 278 8.58 -9.47 3.93
C ILE A 278 7.44 -9.39 4.95
N ARG A 279 6.26 -9.92 4.59
CA ARG A 279 5.05 -9.87 5.42
C ARG A 279 5.26 -10.46 6.81
N VAL A 280 5.80 -11.68 6.90
CA VAL A 280 6.07 -12.36 8.17
C VAL A 280 7.06 -11.55 9.02
N SER A 281 8.04 -10.90 8.39
CA SER A 281 9.03 -10.10 9.10
C SER A 281 8.52 -8.76 9.61
N VAL A 282 7.63 -8.08 8.88
CA VAL A 282 7.19 -6.71 9.21
C VAL A 282 5.78 -6.65 9.82
N GLY A 283 5.05 -7.77 9.76
CA GLY A 283 3.66 -7.89 10.18
C GLY A 283 2.66 -7.40 9.13
N ASP A 284 1.42 -7.89 9.23
CA ASP A 284 0.35 -7.61 8.26
C ASP A 284 0.07 -6.11 8.09
N SER A 285 0.11 -5.33 9.17
CA SER A 285 -0.18 -3.89 9.13
C SER A 285 0.82 -3.12 8.26
N SER A 286 2.11 -3.33 8.52
CA SER A 286 3.19 -2.69 7.76
C SER A 286 3.26 -3.22 6.33
N PHE A 287 2.95 -4.50 6.12
CA PHE A 287 2.86 -5.08 4.79
C PHE A 287 1.73 -4.45 3.95
N LEU A 288 0.55 -4.24 4.54
CA LEU A 288 -0.53 -3.56 3.83
C LEU A 288 -0.18 -2.09 3.52
N ARG A 289 0.47 -1.37 4.45
CA ARG A 289 1.00 -0.02 4.18
C ARG A 289 2.01 -0.03 3.03
N LEU A 290 2.89 -1.04 2.94
CA LEU A 290 3.77 -1.24 1.79
C LEU A 290 2.98 -1.39 0.49
N MET A 291 1.85 -2.11 0.51
CA MET A 291 0.96 -2.25 -0.64
C MET A 291 0.07 -1.02 -0.90
N GLY A 292 0.20 0.07 -0.13
CA GLY A 292 -0.67 1.25 -0.27
C GLY A 292 -2.10 1.02 0.25
N ILE A 293 -2.31 -0.09 0.98
CA ILE A 293 -3.57 -0.45 1.61
C ILE A 293 -3.51 0.04 3.06
N THR A 294 -4.18 1.15 3.31
CA THR A 294 -4.32 1.73 4.64
C THR A 294 -5.79 2.01 4.85
N ARG A 295 -6.35 1.68 6.02
CA ARG A 295 -7.63 2.30 6.40
C ARG A 295 -7.35 3.80 6.49
N SER A 296 -7.83 4.59 5.51
CA SER A 296 -7.67 6.05 5.54
C SER A 296 -8.61 6.61 6.60
N SER A 297 -8.24 6.47 7.86
CA SER A 297 -8.85 7.25 8.92
C SER A 297 -7.98 8.47 9.15
N VAL A 298 -8.61 9.65 9.14
CA VAL A 298 -7.99 10.87 9.62
C VAL A 298 -8.54 11.14 11.00
N LEU A 299 -7.65 11.37 11.95
CA LEU A 299 -8.05 11.79 13.28
C LEU A 299 -8.16 13.31 13.30
N CYS A 300 -9.39 13.82 13.13
CA CYS A 300 -9.66 15.25 13.05
C CYS A 300 -10.37 15.77 14.32
N PHE A 301 -9.75 16.72 15.00
CA PHE A 301 -10.32 17.42 16.16
C PHE A 301 -10.55 18.90 15.83
N VAL A 302 -11.74 19.38 16.15
CA VAL A 302 -12.14 20.79 16.03
C VAL A 302 -12.58 21.26 17.40
N ILE A 303 -11.80 22.12 18.05
CA ILE A 303 -11.91 22.36 19.51
C ILE A 303 -12.09 23.85 19.80
N ASP A 304 -13.18 24.19 20.48
CA ASP A 304 -13.36 25.51 21.07
C ASP A 304 -12.34 25.74 22.20
N THR A 305 -11.78 26.94 22.23
CA THR A 305 -10.75 27.39 23.18
C THR A 305 -11.24 28.53 24.08
N THR A 306 -12.55 28.78 24.16
CA THR A 306 -13.12 29.76 25.12
C THR A 306 -12.93 29.33 26.58
N GLY A 307 -13.15 30.25 27.52
CA GLY A 307 -12.81 30.06 28.94
C GLY A 307 -13.62 29.03 29.73
N GLY A 308 -14.70 28.48 29.16
CA GLY A 308 -15.43 27.33 29.75
C GLY A 308 -14.87 25.97 29.31
N MET A 309 -13.96 25.94 28.34
CA MET A 309 -13.51 24.71 27.69
C MET A 309 -12.41 23.95 28.44
N SER A 310 -11.98 24.38 29.64
CA SER A 310 -10.82 23.76 30.32
C SER A 310 -10.98 22.25 30.54
N ASP A 311 -12.11 21.83 31.13
CA ASP A 311 -12.39 20.40 31.38
C ASP A 311 -12.64 19.64 30.07
N VAL A 312 -13.24 20.30 29.09
CA VAL A 312 -13.54 19.73 27.76
C VAL A 312 -12.26 19.49 26.96
N ILE A 313 -11.34 20.46 26.96
CA ILE A 313 -10.01 20.36 26.36
C ILE A 313 -9.21 19.25 27.03
N LYS A 314 -9.27 19.13 28.36
CA LYS A 314 -8.61 18.04 29.09
C LYS A 314 -9.14 16.67 28.64
N GLU A 315 -10.45 16.55 28.46
CA GLU A 315 -11.06 15.31 27.98
C GLU A 315 -10.75 15.04 26.50
N ALA A 316 -10.79 16.05 25.63
CA ALA A 316 -10.38 15.92 24.23
C ALA A 316 -8.93 15.44 24.09
N LYS A 317 -8.01 15.96 24.93
CA LYS A 317 -6.62 15.46 25.02
C LYS A 317 -6.59 13.98 25.42
N ARG A 318 -7.36 13.58 26.45
CA ARG A 318 -7.43 12.18 26.91
C ARG A 318 -7.93 11.25 25.79
N VAL A 319 -8.99 11.65 25.09
CA VAL A 319 -9.58 10.86 23.99
C VAL A 319 -8.59 10.74 22.83
N ALA A 320 -7.96 11.83 22.41
CA ALA A 320 -6.96 11.80 21.35
C ALA A 320 -5.79 10.88 21.71
N SER A 321 -5.23 10.98 22.92
CA SER A 321 -4.19 10.08 23.40
C SER A 321 -4.67 8.62 23.40
N SER A 322 -5.87 8.33 23.91
CA SER A 322 -6.42 6.97 23.92
C SER A 322 -6.57 6.35 22.53
N ILE A 323 -6.99 7.15 21.53
CA ILE A 323 -7.10 6.67 20.15
C ILE A 323 -5.71 6.40 19.58
N ILE A 324 -4.76 7.31 19.78
CA ILE A 324 -3.39 7.16 19.28
C ILE A 324 -2.72 5.94 19.92
N ASP A 325 -2.75 5.82 21.24
CA ASP A 325 -2.10 4.73 21.97
C ASP A 325 -2.68 3.35 21.58
N SER A 326 -3.95 3.28 21.20
CA SER A 326 -4.60 2.02 20.76
C SER A 326 -4.42 1.71 19.28
N THR A 327 -4.05 2.70 18.45
CA THR A 327 -3.96 2.54 16.99
C THR A 327 -2.54 2.65 16.44
N GLN A 328 -1.62 3.33 17.12
CA GLN A 328 -0.25 3.56 16.68
C GLN A 328 0.48 2.24 16.37
N GLY A 329 1.11 2.16 15.20
CA GLY A 329 1.79 0.95 14.74
C GLY A 329 0.85 -0.19 14.32
N THR A 330 -0.46 -0.01 14.40
CA THR A 330 -1.46 -0.97 13.91
C THR A 330 -1.97 -0.59 12.52
N ALA A 331 -2.73 -1.48 11.87
CA ALA A 331 -3.40 -1.17 10.61
C ALA A 331 -4.50 -0.10 10.74
N ASN A 332 -4.89 0.25 11.96
CA ASN A 332 -5.87 1.28 12.27
C ASN A 332 -5.23 2.63 12.60
N GLU A 333 -3.89 2.76 12.56
CA GLU A 333 -3.21 4.03 12.75
C GLU A 333 -3.74 5.06 11.74
N PRO A 334 -4.21 6.24 12.19
CA PRO A 334 -4.62 7.30 11.29
C PRO A 334 -3.50 7.69 10.33
N SER A 335 -3.82 7.87 9.04
CA SER A 335 -2.82 8.30 8.05
C SER A 335 -2.42 9.76 8.24
N ASP A 336 -3.34 10.54 8.79
CA ASP A 336 -3.21 11.97 9.00
C ASP A 336 -3.92 12.38 10.29
N TYR A 337 -3.39 13.43 10.90
CA TYR A 337 -3.92 14.06 12.10
C TYR A 337 -4.16 15.53 11.82
N ILE A 338 -5.37 16.00 12.13
CA ILE A 338 -5.79 17.39 11.89
C ILE A 338 -6.33 18.00 13.17
N LEU A 339 -5.87 19.21 13.50
CA LEU A 339 -6.38 20.01 14.60
C LEU A 339 -6.80 21.40 14.09
N VAL A 340 -8.02 21.81 14.43
CA VAL A 340 -8.52 23.17 14.23
C VAL A 340 -9.01 23.70 15.57
N ALA A 341 -8.27 24.65 16.16
CA ALA A 341 -8.71 25.39 17.33
C ALA A 341 -9.59 26.57 16.90
N PHE A 342 -10.63 26.92 17.66
CA PHE A 342 -11.45 28.09 17.37
C PHE A 342 -11.98 28.75 18.65
N ASN A 343 -12.59 29.93 18.52
CA ASN A 343 -13.29 30.62 19.59
C ASN A 343 -14.37 31.58 19.01
N SER A 344 -14.81 32.57 19.80
CA SER A 344 -15.83 33.54 19.40
C SER A 344 -15.41 34.52 18.33
N SER A 345 -14.12 34.68 18.01
CA SER A 345 -13.65 35.68 17.03
C SER A 345 -12.60 35.16 16.05
N ASN A 346 -11.99 34.01 16.31
CA ASN A 346 -10.95 33.44 15.47
C ASN A 346 -11.14 31.94 15.22
N VAL A 347 -10.63 31.47 14.08
CA VAL A 347 -10.58 30.06 13.67
C VAL A 347 -9.17 29.75 13.18
N GLY A 348 -8.61 28.65 13.68
CA GLY A 348 -7.33 28.11 13.24
C GLY A 348 -6.10 28.71 13.95
N PRO A 349 -4.91 28.51 13.36
CA PRO A 349 -4.67 27.92 12.03
C PRO A 349 -5.01 26.42 11.97
N LEU A 350 -5.29 25.92 10.76
CA LEU A 350 -5.40 24.48 10.52
C LEU A 350 -4.01 23.84 10.68
N SER A 351 -3.91 22.87 11.58
CA SER A 351 -2.69 22.10 11.81
C SER A 351 -2.86 20.70 11.24
N HIS A 352 -1.91 20.25 10.42
CA HIS A 352 -1.95 18.94 9.74
C HIS A 352 -0.58 18.25 9.82
N THR A 353 -0.58 16.96 10.16
CA THR A 353 0.63 16.14 10.22
C THR A 353 0.32 14.66 10.03
N THR A 354 1.31 13.89 9.57
CA THR A 354 1.28 12.42 9.56
C THR A 354 1.99 11.81 10.79
N ASP A 355 2.55 12.64 11.67
CA ASP A 355 3.29 12.24 12.87
C ASP A 355 2.39 12.33 14.11
N SER A 356 2.08 11.17 14.70
CA SER A 356 1.23 11.07 15.89
C SER A 356 1.82 11.78 17.11
N GLY A 357 3.14 11.76 17.29
CA GLY A 357 3.84 12.44 18.38
C GLY A 357 3.76 13.96 18.24
N LYS A 358 3.90 14.49 17.01
CA LYS A 358 3.71 15.92 16.73
C LYS A 358 2.27 16.36 17.00
N PHE A 359 1.29 15.55 16.62
CA PHE A 359 -0.11 15.83 16.92
C PHE A 359 -0.39 15.82 18.44
N GLN A 360 0.15 14.85 19.18
CA GLN A 360 0.05 14.83 20.65
C GLN A 360 0.65 16.09 21.28
N GLN A 361 1.78 16.60 20.76
CA GLN A 361 2.35 17.88 21.21
C GLN A 361 1.38 19.04 21.00
N TRP A 362 0.77 19.16 19.82
CA TRP A 362 -0.24 20.20 19.55
C TRP A 362 -1.44 20.10 20.50
N MET A 363 -2.01 18.89 20.66
CA MET A 363 -3.09 18.64 21.59
C MET A 363 -2.69 19.03 23.01
N SER A 364 -1.48 18.67 23.47
CA SER A 364 -1.00 19.02 24.81
C SER A 364 -0.88 20.52 25.03
N SER A 365 -0.58 21.30 24.00
CA SER A 365 -0.41 22.76 24.05
C SER A 365 -1.72 23.56 24.14
N LEU A 366 -2.87 22.95 23.83
CA LEU A 366 -4.16 23.63 23.87
C LEU A 366 -4.52 24.08 25.30
N THR A 367 -4.95 25.33 25.43
CA THR A 367 -5.43 25.91 26.69
C THR A 367 -6.74 26.65 26.46
N ALA A 368 -7.63 26.61 27.45
CA ALA A 368 -8.80 27.47 27.48
C ALA A 368 -8.38 28.94 27.67
N GLY A 369 -9.09 29.85 27.00
CA GLY A 369 -8.94 31.29 27.19
C GLY A 369 -9.41 31.75 28.57
N ALA A 370 -9.24 33.03 28.87
CA ALA A 370 -9.66 33.57 30.17
C ALA A 370 -11.18 33.80 30.27
N ASN A 371 -11.85 34.03 29.13
CA ASN A 371 -13.24 34.48 29.08
C ASN A 371 -14.12 33.46 28.35
N GLY A 372 -15.28 33.13 28.92
CA GLY A 372 -16.30 32.35 28.24
C GLY A 372 -16.97 33.13 27.10
N ALA A 373 -17.72 32.43 26.25
CA ALA A 373 -18.47 33.03 25.15
C ALA A 373 -19.95 32.63 25.20
N GLN A 374 -20.82 33.54 24.77
CA GLN A 374 -22.24 33.20 24.55
C GLN A 374 -22.46 32.50 23.21
N THR A 375 -21.59 32.74 22.22
CA THR A 375 -21.63 32.12 20.89
C THR A 375 -20.23 32.00 20.29
N VAL A 376 -20.01 31.02 19.40
CA VAL A 376 -18.70 30.64 18.82
C VAL A 376 -18.74 30.44 17.30
N LEU A 377 -17.57 30.45 16.64
CA LEU A 377 -17.39 30.21 15.19
C LEU A 377 -17.23 28.72 14.84
N SER A 378 -18.11 27.88 15.37
CA SER A 378 -17.97 26.43 15.26
C SER A 378 -18.21 25.91 13.83
N LEU A 379 -19.13 26.51 13.07
CA LEU A 379 -19.38 26.07 11.69
C LEU A 379 -18.25 26.47 10.75
N SER A 380 -17.66 27.65 10.93
CA SER A 380 -16.47 28.09 10.19
C SER A 380 -15.28 27.15 10.43
N ALA A 381 -15.09 26.71 11.68
CA ALA A 381 -14.05 25.74 12.04
C ALA A 381 -14.33 24.34 11.45
N THR A 382 -15.59 23.92 11.48
CA THR A 382 -16.03 22.65 10.89
C THR A 382 -15.87 22.65 9.37
N GLU A 383 -16.22 23.75 8.69
CA GLU A 383 -15.97 23.95 7.26
C GLU A 383 -14.48 23.81 6.94
N MET A 384 -13.62 24.49 7.70
CA MET A 384 -12.16 24.43 7.51
C MET A 384 -11.63 22.99 7.62
N ALA A 385 -12.12 22.22 8.60
CA ALA A 385 -11.77 20.81 8.76
C ALA A 385 -12.26 19.96 7.57
N LEU A 386 -13.54 20.09 7.19
CA LEU A 386 -14.13 19.34 6.08
C LEU A 386 -13.43 19.58 4.73
N ARG A 387 -12.88 20.78 4.51
CA ARG A 387 -12.09 21.09 3.32
C ARG A 387 -10.70 20.46 3.29
N ALA A 388 -10.18 20.05 4.46
CA ALA A 388 -8.83 19.53 4.60
C ALA A 388 -8.79 18.00 4.76
N VAL A 389 -9.85 17.40 5.29
CA VAL A 389 -9.92 15.94 5.45
C VAL A 389 -10.11 15.24 4.10
N PRO A 390 -9.55 14.03 3.91
CA PRO A 390 -9.96 13.12 2.86
C PRO A 390 -11.43 12.76 2.95
N ALA A 391 -11.99 12.22 1.87
CA ALA A 391 -13.34 11.67 1.89
C ALA A 391 -13.48 10.54 2.96
N SER A 392 -14.71 10.33 3.43
CA SER A 392 -15.07 9.32 4.44
C SER A 392 -14.38 9.50 5.81
N SER A 393 -14.02 10.73 6.18
CA SER A 393 -13.30 10.99 7.44
C SER A 393 -14.23 11.16 8.65
N TYR A 394 -13.70 10.91 9.85
CA TYR A 394 -14.39 11.19 11.12
C TYR A 394 -13.88 12.50 11.72
N ILE A 395 -14.81 13.38 12.08
CA ILE A 395 -14.51 14.69 12.66
C ILE A 395 -15.16 14.81 14.03
N PHE A 396 -14.40 15.22 15.04
CA PHE A 396 -14.89 15.45 16.40
C PHE A 396 -14.86 16.94 16.72
N VAL A 397 -16.05 17.53 16.88
CA VAL A 397 -16.23 18.94 17.19
C VAL A 397 -16.58 19.10 18.66
N PHE A 398 -15.80 19.87 19.42
CA PHE A 398 -16.03 20.16 20.83
C PHE A 398 -16.37 21.65 21.02
N ALA A 399 -17.52 21.95 21.61
CA ALA A 399 -17.97 23.32 21.86
C ALA A 399 -18.83 23.44 23.13
N ASP A 400 -18.75 24.59 23.81
CA ASP A 400 -19.57 24.92 24.98
C ASP A 400 -20.53 26.11 24.73
N ALA A 401 -20.69 26.52 23.46
CA ALA A 401 -21.62 27.58 23.08
C ALA A 401 -22.29 27.31 21.71
N PRO A 402 -23.47 27.92 21.46
CA PRO A 402 -24.11 27.88 20.15
C PRO A 402 -23.28 28.54 19.04
N ALA A 403 -23.48 28.07 17.80
CA ALA A 403 -22.84 28.65 16.62
C ALA A 403 -23.43 30.03 16.30
N LYS A 404 -22.61 31.09 16.21
CA LYS A 404 -23.09 32.40 15.69
C LYS A 404 -23.09 32.46 14.16
N ASP A 405 -22.38 31.56 13.53
CA ASP A 405 -22.18 31.44 12.09
C ASP A 405 -23.13 30.41 11.46
N SER A 406 -24.34 30.29 12.01
CA SER A 406 -25.39 29.37 11.55
C SER A 406 -25.77 29.54 10.07
N TYR A 407 -25.47 30.69 9.46
CA TYR A 407 -25.65 30.91 8.02
C TYR A 407 -24.79 29.97 7.15
N LEU A 408 -23.74 29.34 7.69
CA LEU A 408 -22.90 28.36 7.00
C LEU A 408 -23.48 26.95 6.98
N MET A 409 -24.64 26.70 7.61
CA MET A 409 -25.21 25.37 7.73
C MET A 409 -25.33 24.65 6.39
N SER A 410 -25.85 25.30 5.34
CA SER A 410 -25.97 24.69 4.01
C SER A 410 -24.62 24.36 3.37
N THR A 411 -23.61 25.21 3.58
CA THR A 411 -22.23 24.98 3.10
C THR A 411 -21.62 23.76 3.81
N VAL A 412 -21.75 23.67 5.13
CA VAL A 412 -21.26 22.53 5.91
C VAL A 412 -21.98 21.25 5.52
N THR A 413 -23.30 21.26 5.34
CA THR A 413 -24.07 20.10 4.84
C THR A 413 -23.56 19.64 3.47
N ALA A 414 -23.37 20.54 2.51
CA ALA A 414 -22.86 20.18 1.18
C ALA A 414 -21.43 19.60 1.24
N LEU A 415 -20.59 20.09 2.16
CA LEU A 415 -19.26 19.53 2.39
C LEU A 415 -19.32 18.14 3.04
N ILE A 416 -20.21 17.92 4.01
CA ILE A 416 -20.47 16.60 4.59
C ILE A 416 -20.89 15.61 3.50
N GLU A 417 -21.86 15.97 2.66
CA GLU A 417 -22.36 15.10 1.59
C GLU A 417 -21.30 14.81 0.53
N SER A 418 -20.55 15.82 0.09
CA SER A 418 -19.52 15.66 -0.93
C SER A 418 -18.31 14.87 -0.45
N THR A 419 -17.88 15.08 0.80
CA THR A 419 -16.77 14.33 1.39
C THR A 419 -17.22 12.98 1.93
N ARG A 420 -18.52 12.75 2.16
CA ARG A 420 -19.06 11.59 2.89
C ARG A 420 -18.47 11.43 4.30
N SER A 421 -18.02 12.53 4.90
CA SER A 421 -17.43 12.52 6.25
C SER A 421 -18.50 12.45 7.33
N VAL A 422 -18.18 11.79 8.44
CA VAL A 422 -19.04 11.67 9.63
C VAL A 422 -18.61 12.73 10.65
N VAL A 423 -19.54 13.62 11.05
CA VAL A 423 -19.26 14.70 12.00
C VAL A 423 -19.97 14.42 13.32
N ASN A 424 -19.18 14.32 14.39
CA ASN A 424 -19.66 14.10 15.75
C ASN A 424 -19.49 15.39 16.56
N PHE A 425 -20.55 15.83 17.22
CA PHE A 425 -20.56 17.03 18.05
C PHE A 425 -20.61 16.66 19.53
N MET A 426 -19.71 17.24 20.31
CA MET A 426 -19.60 17.13 21.76
C MET A 426 -19.89 18.49 22.38
N LEU A 427 -21.12 18.64 22.89
CA LEU A 427 -21.66 19.92 23.34
C LEU A 427 -21.78 19.93 24.86
N THR A 428 -21.21 20.96 25.51
CA THR A 428 -21.22 21.06 26.98
C THR A 428 -22.07 22.18 27.56
N ASN A 429 -23.09 22.60 26.82
CA ASN A 429 -23.97 23.73 27.15
C ASN A 429 -25.47 23.42 27.30
N PRO A 430 -25.87 22.32 27.99
CA PRO A 430 -27.27 22.05 28.24
C PRO A 430 -27.91 23.09 29.15
N ILE A 431 -29.21 23.36 28.92
CA ILE A 431 -29.97 24.29 29.73
C ILE A 431 -30.28 23.65 31.09
N VAL A 432 -29.96 24.36 32.16
CA VAL A 432 -30.23 23.93 33.54
C VAL A 432 -31.61 24.43 33.97
N SER A 433 -32.56 23.50 34.17
CA SER A 433 -33.86 23.78 34.76
C SER A 433 -33.87 23.41 36.24
N ARG A 434 -34.09 24.42 37.11
CA ARG A 434 -34.25 24.23 38.56
C ARG A 434 -35.73 24.28 38.90
N ARG A 435 -36.31 23.13 39.29
CA ARG A 435 -37.66 23.08 39.89
C ARG A 435 -37.54 23.00 41.41
N ARG A 436 -38.04 24.01 42.13
CA ARG A 436 -38.28 23.91 43.58
C ARG A 436 -39.59 23.18 43.84
N ARG A 437 -39.56 22.10 44.62
CA ARG A 437 -40.77 21.53 45.25
C ARG A 437 -40.94 22.13 46.65
N SER A 438 -42.19 22.17 47.11
CA SER A 438 -42.62 22.72 48.42
C SER A 438 -42.00 22.03 49.66
N TYR A 439 -41.19 20.98 49.50
CA TYR A 439 -40.58 20.19 50.59
C TYR A 439 -39.05 20.28 50.65
N GLY A 440 -38.43 21.29 50.03
CA GLY A 440 -37.02 21.63 50.27
C GLY A 440 -35.95 20.81 49.51
N ALA A 441 -36.34 19.78 48.74
CA ALA A 441 -35.40 19.09 47.85
C ALA A 441 -35.28 19.81 46.49
N GLU A 442 -34.07 20.25 46.15
CA GLU A 442 -33.75 20.87 44.86
C GLU A 442 -33.37 19.78 43.84
N TYR A 443 -34.17 19.63 42.78
CA TYR A 443 -33.86 18.72 41.67
C TYR A 443 -33.37 19.56 40.49
N VAL A 444 -32.15 19.29 40.04
CA VAL A 444 -31.56 19.93 38.85
C VAL A 444 -31.81 19.01 37.66
N SER A 445 -32.70 19.40 36.76
CA SER A 445 -32.93 18.70 35.49
C SER A 445 -32.25 19.48 34.37
N ARG A 446 -31.51 18.77 33.52
CA ARG A 446 -30.88 19.34 32.32
C ARG A 446 -31.74 19.02 31.10
N VAL A 447 -31.96 20.02 30.25
CA VAL A 447 -32.75 19.90 29.02
C VAL A 447 -31.84 20.31 27.85
N SER A 448 -32.03 19.68 26.70
CA SER A 448 -31.30 20.04 25.47
C SER A 448 -31.52 21.52 25.14
N ASN A 449 -30.45 22.19 24.75
CA ASN A 449 -30.47 23.58 24.35
C ASN A 449 -31.07 23.73 22.95
N PRO A 450 -32.20 24.43 22.76
CA PRO A 450 -32.80 24.60 21.43
C PRO A 450 -31.86 25.25 20.40
N ALA A 451 -30.88 26.06 20.85
CA ALA A 451 -29.90 26.67 19.97
C ALA A 451 -28.90 25.65 19.38
N ASN A 452 -28.87 24.42 19.90
CA ASN A 452 -28.02 23.34 19.42
C ASN A 452 -28.70 22.45 18.35
N GLN A 453 -29.94 22.75 17.95
CA GLN A 453 -30.68 21.95 16.96
C GLN A 453 -29.89 21.77 15.65
N LEU A 454 -29.18 22.80 15.19
CA LEU A 454 -28.36 22.72 13.97
C LEU A 454 -27.27 21.64 14.04
N TYR A 455 -26.68 21.41 15.22
CA TYR A 455 -25.64 20.40 15.39
C TYR A 455 -26.23 18.99 15.30
N GLN A 456 -27.46 18.80 15.80
CA GLN A 456 -28.18 17.54 15.67
C GLN A 456 -28.50 17.24 14.21
N GLU A 457 -28.93 18.25 13.45
CA GLU A 457 -29.23 18.12 12.02
C GLU A 457 -27.97 17.80 11.20
N LEU A 458 -26.85 18.48 11.46
CA LEU A 458 -25.57 18.20 10.79
C LEU A 458 -25.02 16.82 11.14
N ALA A 459 -25.07 16.43 12.42
CA ALA A 459 -24.68 15.09 12.86
C ALA A 459 -25.50 14.04 12.11
N GLN A 460 -26.83 14.19 12.11
CA GLN A 460 -27.75 13.26 11.45
C GLN A 460 -27.51 13.18 9.94
N ALA A 461 -27.28 14.30 9.26
CA ALA A 461 -26.97 14.34 7.83
C ALA A 461 -25.68 13.57 7.48
N SER A 462 -24.71 13.57 8.41
CA SER A 462 -23.44 12.87 8.27
C SER A 462 -23.45 11.41 8.76
N GLY A 463 -24.55 10.95 9.38
CA GLY A 463 -24.58 9.67 10.10
C GLY A 463 -23.82 9.67 11.43
N GLY A 464 -23.43 10.84 11.93
CA GLY A 464 -22.75 11.04 13.21
C GLY A 464 -23.71 11.31 14.37
N LEU A 465 -23.14 11.62 15.54
CA LEU A 465 -23.87 11.87 16.78
C LEU A 465 -23.64 13.30 17.27
N ALA A 466 -24.71 13.94 17.74
CA ALA A 466 -24.62 15.17 18.54
C ALA A 466 -24.94 14.81 19.99
N ILE A 467 -23.91 14.79 20.84
CA ILE A 467 -24.04 14.48 22.26
C ILE A 467 -23.96 15.77 23.06
N GLU A 468 -25.03 16.04 23.81
CA GLU A 468 -25.13 17.19 24.69
C GLU A 468 -25.15 16.72 26.15
N VAL A 469 -24.09 17.04 26.89
CA VAL A 469 -23.91 16.64 28.30
C VAL A 469 -23.31 17.79 29.09
N ALA A 470 -23.26 17.70 30.42
CA ALA A 470 -22.40 18.65 31.13
C ALA A 470 -20.93 18.24 31.03
N ALA A 471 -20.02 19.19 31.16
CA ALA A 471 -18.57 18.95 31.14
C ALA A 471 -18.14 17.78 32.06
N ALA A 472 -18.68 17.71 33.27
CA ALA A 472 -18.37 16.62 34.22
C ALA A 472 -18.82 15.21 33.77
N SER A 473 -19.76 15.12 32.82
CA SER A 473 -20.26 13.86 32.27
C SER A 473 -19.68 13.53 30.89
N LEU A 474 -18.84 14.41 30.35
CA LEU A 474 -18.22 14.24 29.04
C LEU A 474 -17.38 12.95 28.94
N PRO A 475 -16.63 12.50 29.96
CA PRO A 475 -15.86 11.26 29.87
C PRO A 475 -16.68 10.00 29.62
N GLN A 476 -17.95 9.95 30.08
CA GLN A 476 -18.82 8.81 29.77
C GLN A 476 -19.34 8.87 28.34
N ALA A 477 -19.64 10.06 27.84
CA ALA A 477 -20.12 10.29 26.48
C ALA A 477 -19.04 10.00 25.43
N THR A 478 -17.80 10.40 25.68
CA THR A 478 -16.69 10.22 24.75
C THR A 478 -16.32 8.76 24.52
N ASN A 479 -16.48 7.89 25.53
CA ASN A 479 -16.23 6.45 25.38
C ASN A 479 -17.14 5.79 24.33
N VAL A 480 -18.40 6.21 24.22
CA VAL A 480 -19.34 5.69 23.19
C VAL A 480 -18.81 5.97 21.79
N ILE A 481 -18.17 7.13 21.60
CA ILE A 481 -17.66 7.56 20.31
C ILE A 481 -16.31 6.92 20.00
N VAL A 482 -15.43 6.76 20.99
CA VAL A 482 -14.19 5.97 20.84
C VAL A 482 -14.51 4.53 20.45
N ASP A 483 -15.48 3.90 21.09
CA ASP A 483 -15.90 2.54 20.74
C ASP A 483 -16.49 2.48 19.31
N SER A 484 -17.26 3.49 18.89
CA SER A 484 -17.81 3.53 17.52
C SER A 484 -16.77 3.77 16.42
N THR A 485 -15.65 4.41 16.74
CA THR A 485 -14.60 4.78 15.78
C THR A 485 -13.45 3.79 15.74
N THR A 486 -13.24 3.03 16.82
CA THR A 486 -12.26 1.93 16.90
C THR A 486 -12.88 0.57 16.60
N SER A 487 -14.18 0.37 16.85
CA SER A 487 -14.90 -0.86 16.53
C SER A 487 -15.41 -0.81 15.09
N ALA A 488 -14.63 -1.38 14.19
CA ALA A 488 -14.93 -1.54 12.76
C ALA A 488 -16.15 -2.45 12.46
N LEU A 489 -17.12 -2.58 13.37
CA LEU A 489 -18.22 -3.54 13.32
C LEU A 489 -19.60 -2.95 13.00
N VAL A 490 -19.76 -1.63 12.82
CA VAL A 490 -21.09 -1.05 12.50
C VAL A 490 -21.00 -0.02 11.38
N SER A 491 -20.77 -0.49 10.15
CA SER A 491 -21.25 0.18 8.92
C SER A 491 -21.42 -0.85 7.79
N SER A 492 -22.03 -1.99 8.13
CA SER A 492 -22.80 -2.77 7.16
C SER A 492 -24.20 -2.17 7.10
N PHE A 493 -24.72 -1.91 5.90
CA PHE A 493 -26.01 -1.28 5.58
C PHE A 493 -26.00 0.26 5.52
N PHE A 494 -25.69 0.84 4.35
CA PHE A 494 -26.65 1.56 3.51
C PHE A 494 -25.99 2.03 2.17
N VAL A 495 -26.41 1.36 1.08
CA VAL A 495 -26.75 1.90 -0.27
C VAL A 495 -25.66 2.41 -1.24
N ARG A 496 -25.40 1.52 -2.23
CA ARG A 496 -25.38 1.64 -3.71
C ARG A 496 -24.25 2.37 -4.47
N ALA A 497 -23.42 1.52 -5.06
CA ALA A 497 -23.07 1.42 -6.48
C ALA A 497 -23.78 2.40 -7.45
N ALA A 498 -23.03 3.37 -7.96
CA ALA A 498 -23.08 3.90 -9.32
C ALA A 498 -22.11 5.09 -9.44
N HIS A 499 -20.79 4.85 -9.59
CA HIS A 499 -19.82 5.82 -10.15
C HIS A 499 -18.35 5.34 -10.14
N ALA A 500 -18.07 4.07 -9.83
CA ALA A 500 -16.71 3.55 -9.94
C ALA A 500 -16.31 3.15 -11.38
N LEU A 501 -17.21 3.23 -12.36
CA LEU A 501 -17.04 2.61 -13.69
C LEU A 501 -15.99 3.26 -14.62
N VAL A 502 -15.38 4.38 -14.24
CA VAL A 502 -14.47 5.14 -15.13
C VAL A 502 -12.97 4.88 -14.82
N LEU A 503 -12.63 4.25 -13.70
CA LEU A 503 -11.24 3.90 -13.34
C LEU A 503 -10.88 2.42 -13.59
N PHE A 504 -11.78 1.62 -14.17
CA PHE A 504 -11.61 0.16 -14.27
C PHE A 504 -10.70 -0.32 -15.40
N SER A 505 -10.37 0.49 -16.39
CA SER A 505 -9.71 0.00 -17.62
C SER A 505 -8.22 -0.32 -17.51
N SER A 506 -7.57 -0.10 -16.37
CA SER A 506 -6.15 -0.43 -16.15
C SER A 506 -5.92 -1.59 -15.17
N PHE A 507 -6.98 -2.20 -14.64
CA PHE A 507 -6.91 -3.32 -13.68
C PHE A 507 -7.69 -4.57 -14.10
N SER A 508 -8.33 -4.55 -15.27
CA SER A 508 -9.12 -5.66 -15.81
C SER A 508 -8.63 -6.17 -17.17
N GLU A 509 -7.38 -5.87 -17.53
CA GLU A 509 -6.68 -6.54 -18.64
C GLU A 509 -5.40 -7.21 -18.13
#